data_AF-A0A254UKH6-F1
#
_entry.id   AF-A0A254UKH6-F1
#
_cell.length_a   1.000
_cell.length_b   1.000
_cell.length_c   1.000
_cell.angle_alpha   90.00
_cell.angle_beta   90.00
_cell.angle_gamma   90.00
#
_symmetry.space_group_name_H-M   'P 1'
#
loop_
_entity.id
_entity.type
_entity.pdbx_description
1 polymer ?
#
loop_
_entity_poly.entity_id
_entity_poly.type
_entity_poly.pdbx_seq_one_letter_code
_entity_poly.pdbx_strand_id
1 'polypeptide(L)'
;MEITFLLNGETRTVAITDPTQSVLDWLRAEGLTGTKEGCNEGDCGACSVIVTDANGAKPLNACLMMMPHLHGRALRTVEGVAGPKGELHPVQQAMVDHHGSQCGFCTPGFIASMAAGHLNGRRDHDDLLAGNLCRCTGYAPIIRAAEAAQDAPVPAWMHDTPPDLTDVALMADHVFLPASADALAEWYLAHPDATLIAGATDVGLWVTKQLRDLKEVAFLNNCKDLRNIEETHDRYVVGAGITLSTLRETIRDTLPSFAELLRRFASEQVRQAATIGGNIANGSPIGDSPPVLIAMGAELTLRKGDTRRTIPLESFFLDYGKQDRAPGEFVESVSFPKSAPDLACYKLSKRFDQDISAVCGALNISREGDTIRSARIAFGGMAGIPKRATELEAALEGQPFTEEAVTAALPALEQDFTPLTDMRASDAYRMEAAKAMLIRYVRNAQGALSILEVQP
;
A
#
# COMPACT_ATOMS: atom_id res chain seq x y z
N MET A 1 -1.70 15.15 24.80
CA MET A 1 -2.97 14.62 24.25
C MET A 1 -3.22 13.26 24.87
N GLU A 2 -4.44 12.89 25.24
CA GLU A 2 -4.75 11.52 25.67
C GLU A 2 -5.43 10.75 24.53
N ILE A 3 -5.09 9.47 24.38
CA ILE A 3 -5.79 8.57 23.46
C ILE A 3 -6.36 7.38 24.22
N THR A 4 -7.48 6.85 23.74
CA THR A 4 -8.12 5.66 24.30
C THR A 4 -8.32 4.62 23.22
N PHE A 5 -8.01 3.36 23.55
CA PHE A 5 -8.12 2.22 22.66
C PHE A 5 -8.32 0.93 23.46
N LEU A 6 -8.73 -0.15 22.80
CA LEU A 6 -8.82 -1.48 23.40
C LEU A 6 -7.49 -2.22 23.19
N LEU A 7 -6.85 -2.75 24.22
CA LEU A 7 -5.64 -3.55 24.14
C LEU A 7 -5.92 -4.96 24.66
N ASN A 8 -5.89 -5.96 23.79
CA ASN A 8 -6.14 -7.36 24.15
C ASN A 8 -7.44 -7.56 24.97
N GLY A 9 -8.49 -6.81 24.63
CA GLY A 9 -9.79 -6.86 25.32
C GLY A 9 -9.96 -5.92 26.52
N GLU A 10 -8.91 -5.18 26.92
CA GLU A 10 -8.99 -4.21 28.01
C GLU A 10 -8.90 -2.77 27.52
N THR A 11 -9.74 -1.87 28.02
CA THR A 11 -9.66 -0.45 27.65
C THR A 11 -8.42 0.19 28.28
N ARG A 12 -7.64 0.91 27.47
CA ARG A 12 -6.45 1.66 27.89
C ARG A 12 -6.59 3.12 27.48
N THR A 13 -6.25 4.02 28.40
CA THR A 13 -6.09 5.45 28.13
C THR A 13 -4.64 5.82 28.39
N VAL A 14 -4.00 6.43 27.39
CA VAL A 14 -2.57 6.74 27.40
C VAL A 14 -2.36 8.21 27.09
N ALA A 15 -1.59 8.88 27.94
CA ALA A 15 -1.09 10.22 27.67
C ALA A 15 0.03 10.16 26.63
N ILE A 16 -0.19 10.78 25.48
CA ILE A 16 0.78 10.94 24.41
C ILE A 16 1.61 12.19 24.66
N THR A 17 2.89 11.96 24.99
CA THR A 17 3.94 12.98 25.12
C THR A 17 4.82 13.08 23.89
N ASP A 18 5.00 11.96 23.16
CA ASP A 18 5.66 11.90 21.86
C ASP A 18 4.67 11.32 20.83
N PRO A 19 4.16 12.13 19.89
CA PRO A 19 3.20 11.67 18.89
C PRO A 19 3.82 10.75 17.83
N THR A 20 5.14 10.74 17.71
CA THR A 20 5.87 9.95 16.72
C THR A 20 6.34 8.61 17.27
N GLN A 21 6.13 8.34 18.57
CA GLN A 21 6.43 7.05 19.18
C GLN A 21 5.69 5.92 18.43
N SER A 22 6.45 4.92 17.98
CA SER A 22 5.88 3.74 17.33
C SER A 22 5.10 2.88 18.34
N VAL A 23 4.07 2.20 17.88
CA VAL A 23 3.30 1.26 18.70
C VAL A 23 4.18 0.10 19.14
N LEU A 24 5.16 -0.31 18.33
CA LEU A 24 6.14 -1.32 18.71
C LEU A 24 6.95 -0.90 19.94
N ASP A 25 7.50 0.32 19.95
CA ASP A 25 8.31 0.80 21.06
C ASP A 25 7.47 0.93 22.33
N TRP A 26 6.26 1.46 22.21
CA TRP A 26 5.33 1.58 23.32
C TRP A 26 4.98 0.20 23.92
N LEU A 27 4.57 -0.77 23.09
CA LEU A 27 4.22 -2.12 23.56
C LEU A 27 5.38 -2.78 24.32
N ARG A 28 6.60 -2.63 23.81
CA ARG A 28 7.79 -3.24 24.43
C ARG A 28 8.16 -2.54 25.74
N ALA A 29 7.98 -1.22 25.83
CA ALA A 29 8.18 -0.46 27.07
C ALA A 29 7.17 -0.83 28.15
N GLU A 30 5.92 -1.15 27.77
CA GLU A 30 4.88 -1.66 28.68
C GLU A 30 5.12 -3.11 29.15
N GLY A 31 6.16 -3.78 28.63
CA GLY A 31 6.47 -5.17 28.98
C GLY A 31 5.68 -6.22 28.16
N LEU A 32 4.92 -5.81 27.14
CA LEU A 32 4.32 -6.71 26.15
C LEU A 32 5.37 -7.14 25.12
N THR A 33 6.25 -8.04 25.59
CA THR A 33 7.49 -8.41 24.88
C THR A 33 7.29 -9.38 23.73
N GLY A 34 6.08 -9.89 23.49
CA GLY A 34 5.76 -10.86 22.45
C GLY A 34 5.88 -10.29 21.03
N THR A 35 5.51 -9.03 20.83
CA THR A 35 5.71 -8.30 19.56
C THR A 35 7.20 -8.02 19.35
N LYS A 36 7.78 -8.48 18.23
CA LYS A 36 9.23 -8.48 18.01
C LYS A 36 9.67 -7.41 17.01
N GLU A 37 10.82 -6.81 17.27
CA GLU A 37 11.52 -6.00 16.28
C GLU A 37 12.49 -6.89 15.48
N GLY A 38 12.24 -7.04 14.17
CA GLY A 38 13.17 -7.74 13.27
C GLY A 38 13.90 -6.84 12.28
N CYS A 39 13.32 -5.67 11.96
CA CYS A 39 13.91 -4.70 11.02
C CYS A 39 13.61 -3.24 11.39
N ASN A 40 12.43 -2.95 11.95
CA ASN A 40 11.94 -1.59 12.18
C ASN A 40 11.78 -0.77 10.86
N GLU A 41 11.43 -1.46 9.76
CA GLU A 41 11.21 -0.87 8.42
C GLU A 41 9.94 -1.38 7.73
N GLY A 42 9.16 -2.22 8.39
CA GLY A 42 7.93 -2.82 7.82
C GLY A 42 8.14 -4.05 6.93
N ASP A 43 9.38 -4.44 6.63
CA ASP A 43 9.66 -5.53 5.70
C ASP A 43 9.42 -6.94 6.27
N CYS A 44 9.76 -7.18 7.53
CA CYS A 44 9.86 -8.57 8.03
C CYS A 44 8.58 -9.14 8.65
N GLY A 45 7.60 -8.31 9.01
CA GLY A 45 6.36 -8.73 9.68
C GLY A 45 6.52 -9.31 11.09
N ALA A 46 7.73 -9.34 11.68
CA ALA A 46 7.94 -9.85 13.04
C ALA A 46 7.17 -9.06 14.12
N CYS A 47 6.84 -7.80 13.81
CA CYS A 47 6.04 -6.90 14.63
C CYS A 47 4.56 -6.87 14.22
N SER A 48 4.06 -7.87 13.48
CA SER A 48 2.66 -7.88 13.06
C SER A 48 1.74 -7.94 14.29
N VAL A 49 0.74 -7.07 14.29
CA VAL A 49 -0.35 -6.98 15.27
C VAL A 49 -1.68 -6.92 14.53
N ILE A 50 -2.78 -7.19 15.21
CA ILE A 50 -4.12 -7.07 14.63
C ILE A 50 -4.73 -5.76 15.12
N VAL A 51 -5.22 -4.94 14.19
CA VAL A 51 -5.97 -3.73 14.51
C VAL A 51 -7.38 -3.85 13.95
N THR A 52 -8.37 -3.64 14.80
CA THR A 52 -9.78 -3.62 14.42
C THR A 52 -10.30 -2.19 14.47
N ASP A 53 -10.85 -1.73 13.36
CA ASP A 53 -11.58 -0.48 13.25
C ASP A 53 -12.99 -0.74 12.67
N ALA A 54 -13.71 0.32 12.27
CA ALA A 54 -15.06 0.20 11.71
C ALA A 54 -15.14 -0.67 10.45
N ASN A 55 -14.02 -0.88 9.74
CA ASN A 55 -13.96 -1.69 8.52
C ASN A 55 -13.51 -3.14 8.80
N GLY A 56 -13.34 -3.52 10.07
CA GLY A 56 -12.96 -4.86 10.48
C GLY A 56 -11.50 -4.98 10.93
N ALA A 57 -11.11 -6.22 11.20
CA ALA A 57 -9.79 -6.57 11.74
C ALA A 57 -8.77 -6.77 10.62
N LYS A 58 -7.58 -6.18 10.76
CA LYS A 58 -6.51 -6.26 9.75
C LYS A 58 -5.14 -6.43 10.40
N PRO A 59 -4.23 -7.20 9.79
CA PRO A 59 -2.86 -7.28 10.25
C PRO A 59 -2.11 -6.00 9.86
N LEU A 60 -1.35 -5.42 10.78
CA LEU A 60 -0.53 -4.22 10.57
C LEU A 60 0.85 -4.37 11.19
N ASN A 61 1.83 -3.62 10.67
CA ASN A 61 3.18 -3.56 11.25
C ASN A 61 3.25 -2.53 12.38
N ALA A 62 3.45 -2.99 13.63
CA ALA A 62 3.52 -2.10 14.79
C ALA A 62 4.69 -1.08 14.74
N CYS A 63 5.78 -1.38 14.02
CA CYS A 63 6.91 -0.44 13.86
C CYS A 63 6.61 0.77 12.98
N LEU A 64 5.65 0.66 12.03
CA LEU A 64 5.27 1.76 11.15
C LEU A 64 4.10 2.58 11.72
N MET A 65 3.29 1.96 12.58
CA MET A 65 2.15 2.61 13.22
C MET A 65 2.62 3.44 14.42
N MET A 66 2.20 4.70 14.49
CA MET A 66 2.43 5.57 15.65
C MET A 66 1.24 5.54 16.62
N MET A 67 1.49 5.82 17.90
CA MET A 67 0.47 5.74 18.96
C MET A 67 -0.85 6.47 18.64
N PRO A 68 -0.88 7.70 18.10
CA PRO A 68 -2.13 8.38 17.77
C PRO A 68 -3.06 7.63 16.80
N HIS A 69 -2.53 6.73 15.97
CA HIS A 69 -3.35 5.90 15.09
C HIS A 69 -4.25 4.92 15.85
N LEU A 70 -3.99 4.63 17.13
CA LEU A 70 -4.78 3.70 17.93
C LEU A 70 -6.06 4.32 18.49
N HIS A 71 -6.18 5.64 18.52
CA HIS A 71 -7.34 6.31 19.11
C HIS A 71 -8.65 5.80 18.50
N GLY A 72 -9.55 5.27 19.33
CA GLY A 72 -10.84 4.72 18.90
C GLY A 72 -10.78 3.34 18.24
N ARG A 73 -9.67 2.61 18.38
CA ARG A 73 -9.47 1.28 17.76
C ARG A 73 -9.27 0.18 18.80
N ALA A 74 -9.31 -1.06 18.34
CA ALA A 74 -8.82 -2.20 19.11
C ALA A 74 -7.48 -2.70 18.55
N LEU A 75 -6.53 -2.94 19.45
CA LEU A 75 -5.22 -3.50 19.19
C LEU A 75 -5.12 -4.86 19.89
N ARG A 76 -4.78 -5.89 19.12
CA ARG A 76 -4.49 -7.23 19.61
C ARG A 76 -3.09 -7.65 19.23
N THR A 77 -2.30 -7.98 20.25
CA THR A 77 -0.94 -8.49 20.11
C THR A 77 -0.94 -10.02 20.21
N VAL A 78 0.23 -10.66 20.03
CA VAL A 78 0.33 -12.13 20.12
C VAL A 78 -0.15 -12.67 21.48
N GLU A 79 0.09 -11.92 22.55
CA GLU A 79 -0.31 -12.25 23.92
C GLU A 79 -1.84 -12.30 24.07
N GLY A 80 -2.57 -11.52 23.26
CA GLY A 80 -4.03 -11.51 23.23
C GLY A 80 -4.66 -12.48 22.23
N VAL A 81 -3.89 -13.29 21.49
CA VAL A 81 -4.48 -14.25 20.55
C VAL A 81 -5.07 -15.47 21.27
N ALA A 82 -4.45 -15.90 22.36
CA ALA A 82 -5.00 -16.96 23.21
C ALA A 82 -6.24 -16.48 23.96
N GLY A 83 -7.12 -17.41 24.30
CA GLY A 83 -8.32 -17.17 25.08
C GLY A 83 -8.03 -16.81 26.54
N PRO A 84 -9.00 -16.21 27.25
CA PRO A 84 -8.82 -15.70 28.60
C PRO A 84 -8.52 -16.78 29.66
N LYS A 85 -8.76 -18.07 29.38
CA LYS A 85 -8.40 -19.19 30.26
C LYS A 85 -7.15 -19.93 29.76
N GLY A 86 -6.43 -19.36 28.79
CA GLY A 86 -5.23 -19.96 28.20
C GLY A 86 -5.51 -20.89 27.03
N GLU A 87 -6.73 -20.89 26.47
CA GLU A 87 -7.06 -21.68 25.29
C GLU A 87 -6.26 -21.19 24.07
N LEU A 88 -5.55 -22.10 23.39
CA LEU A 88 -4.87 -21.73 22.15
C LEU A 88 -5.89 -21.44 21.05
N HIS A 89 -5.63 -20.39 20.28
CA HIS A 89 -6.32 -20.15 19.02
C HIS A 89 -6.02 -21.33 18.05
N PRO A 90 -6.96 -21.73 17.15
CA PRO A 90 -6.72 -22.82 16.19
C PRO A 90 -5.40 -22.69 15.41
N VAL A 91 -5.09 -21.48 14.94
CA VAL A 91 -3.80 -21.15 14.30
C VAL A 91 -2.58 -21.43 15.20
N GLN A 92 -2.64 -21.12 16.50
CA GLN A 92 -1.53 -21.40 17.42
C GLN A 92 -1.32 -22.91 17.58
N GLN A 93 -2.41 -23.67 17.73
CA GLN A 93 -2.36 -25.13 17.83
C GLN A 93 -1.81 -25.74 16.53
N ALA A 94 -2.31 -25.32 15.37
CA ALA A 94 -1.84 -25.82 14.07
C ALA A 94 -0.35 -25.52 13.83
N MET A 95 0.16 -24.36 14.28
CA MET A 95 1.58 -24.04 14.19
C MET A 95 2.46 -24.98 15.01
N VAL A 96 1.98 -25.47 16.16
CA VAL A 96 2.66 -26.51 16.94
C VAL A 96 2.63 -27.83 16.19
N ASP A 97 1.44 -28.27 15.77
CA ASP A 97 1.21 -29.60 15.17
C ASP A 97 1.93 -29.78 13.84
N HIS A 98 2.07 -28.72 13.04
CA HIS A 98 2.72 -28.77 11.73
C HIS A 98 4.18 -28.33 11.73
N HIS A 99 4.76 -28.10 12.91
CA HIS A 99 6.13 -27.60 13.09
C HIS A 99 6.38 -26.29 12.35
N GLY A 100 5.41 -25.37 12.41
CA GLY A 100 5.44 -24.05 11.79
C GLY A 100 6.47 -23.09 12.41
N SER A 101 7.27 -23.54 13.37
CA SER A 101 8.34 -22.74 13.98
C SER A 101 9.60 -23.56 14.27
N GLN A 102 10.75 -22.87 14.26
CA GLN A 102 12.04 -23.42 14.69
C GLN A 102 12.68 -22.51 15.75
N CYS A 103 13.27 -21.37 15.33
CA CYS A 103 13.86 -20.41 16.27
C CYS A 103 12.81 -19.62 17.09
N GLY A 104 11.55 -19.60 16.63
CA GLY A 104 10.43 -18.94 17.30
C GLY A 104 10.34 -17.42 17.10
N PHE A 105 11.36 -16.76 16.55
CA PHE A 105 11.39 -15.29 16.50
C PHE A 105 10.31 -14.66 15.61
N CYS A 106 10.06 -15.24 14.43
CA CYS A 106 9.04 -14.75 13.51
C CYS A 106 7.62 -15.22 13.90
N THR A 107 7.50 -16.21 14.79
CA THR A 107 6.24 -16.88 15.10
C THR A 107 5.16 -15.91 15.58
N PRO A 108 5.42 -14.94 16.49
CA PRO A 108 4.40 -13.96 16.88
C PRO A 108 3.77 -13.22 15.71
N GLY A 109 4.61 -12.75 14.77
CA GLY A 109 4.15 -12.04 13.58
C GLY A 109 3.29 -12.92 12.67
N PHE A 110 3.70 -14.16 12.44
CA PHE A 110 2.90 -15.13 11.67
C PHE A 110 1.56 -15.44 12.36
N ILE A 111 1.56 -15.65 13.68
CA ILE A 111 0.33 -15.90 14.45
C ILE A 111 -0.64 -14.74 14.31
N ALA A 112 -0.18 -13.50 14.43
CA ALA A 112 -1.04 -12.33 14.26
C ALA A 112 -1.63 -12.25 12.84
N SER A 113 -0.82 -12.41 11.80
CA SER A 113 -1.29 -12.38 10.40
C SER A 113 -2.27 -13.51 10.08
N MET A 114 -1.96 -14.74 10.49
CA MET A 114 -2.83 -15.90 10.26
C MET A 114 -4.13 -15.81 11.07
N ALA A 115 -4.10 -15.32 12.31
CA ALA A 115 -5.31 -15.11 13.11
C ALA A 115 -6.19 -14.01 12.51
N ALA A 116 -5.61 -12.92 11.98
CA ALA A 116 -6.37 -11.92 11.24
C ALA A 116 -6.98 -12.49 9.94
N GLY A 117 -6.23 -13.31 9.21
CA GLY A 117 -6.75 -14.02 8.04
C GLY A 117 -7.91 -14.95 8.37
N HIS A 118 -7.75 -15.75 9.43
CA HIS A 118 -8.77 -16.69 9.93
C HIS A 118 -10.05 -15.97 10.34
N LEU A 119 -9.94 -14.87 11.09
CA LEU A 119 -11.07 -14.02 11.49
C LEU A 119 -11.87 -13.49 10.29
N ASN A 120 -11.19 -13.22 9.17
CA ASN A 120 -11.80 -12.72 7.94
C ASN A 120 -12.12 -13.82 6.91
N GLY A 121 -11.92 -15.11 7.24
CA GLY A 121 -12.14 -16.23 6.33
C GLY A 121 -11.24 -16.24 5.09
N ARG A 122 -10.11 -15.52 5.12
CA ARG A 122 -9.15 -15.42 4.02
C ARG A 122 -8.36 -16.73 3.86
N ARG A 123 -8.07 -17.11 2.61
CA ARG A 123 -7.39 -18.37 2.24
C ARG A 123 -6.22 -18.19 1.27
N ASP A 124 -5.98 -16.97 0.82
CA ASP A 124 -4.87 -16.57 -0.03
C ASP A 124 -3.59 -16.39 0.81
N HIS A 125 -3.12 -17.49 1.40
CA HIS A 125 -2.04 -17.50 2.39
C HIS A 125 -0.72 -16.92 1.86
N ASP A 126 -0.41 -17.10 0.57
CA ASP A 126 0.79 -16.53 -0.05
C ASP A 126 0.76 -14.99 -0.02
N ASP A 127 -0.36 -14.38 -0.39
CA ASP A 127 -0.55 -12.93 -0.38
C ASP A 127 -0.60 -12.37 1.06
N LEU A 128 -1.33 -13.06 1.94
CA LEU A 128 -1.53 -12.66 3.34
C LEU A 128 -0.21 -12.72 4.14
N LEU A 129 0.62 -13.72 3.86
CA LEU A 129 1.86 -13.99 4.61
C LEU A 129 3.11 -13.48 3.90
N ALA A 130 3.00 -12.90 2.70
CA ALA A 130 4.15 -12.32 1.97
C ALA A 130 4.99 -11.36 2.82
N GLY A 131 4.32 -10.61 3.72
CA GLY A 131 4.96 -9.66 4.65
C GLY A 131 5.60 -10.28 5.89
N ASN A 132 5.49 -11.60 6.09
CA ASN A 132 6.06 -12.30 7.23
C ASN A 132 7.26 -13.14 6.78
N LEU A 133 8.47 -12.71 7.11
CA LEU A 133 9.69 -13.40 6.70
C LEU A 133 10.08 -14.48 7.70
N CYS A 134 10.34 -15.68 7.20
CA CYS A 134 10.94 -16.77 7.96
C CYS A 134 12.23 -17.24 7.32
N ARG A 135 13.30 -17.33 8.11
CA ARG A 135 14.60 -17.82 7.63
C ARG A 135 14.88 -19.29 7.94
N CYS A 136 14.06 -19.92 8.78
CA CYS A 136 14.34 -21.26 9.30
C CYS A 136 13.48 -22.35 8.65
N THR A 137 12.18 -22.11 8.50
CA THR A 137 11.19 -23.18 8.22
C THR A 137 11.07 -23.57 6.75
N GLY A 138 11.50 -22.70 5.83
CA GLY A 138 11.23 -22.87 4.39
C GLY A 138 9.75 -22.67 4.02
N TYR A 139 8.96 -22.02 4.88
CA TYR A 139 7.53 -21.65 4.71
C TYR A 139 6.52 -22.80 4.63
N ALA A 140 6.83 -23.93 3.97
CA ALA A 140 5.92 -25.06 3.82
C ALA A 140 5.20 -25.53 5.10
N PRO A 141 5.85 -25.68 6.28
CA PRO A 141 5.13 -26.04 7.51
C PRO A 141 4.17 -24.96 8.03
N ILE A 142 4.43 -23.69 7.71
CA ILE A 142 3.54 -22.57 8.07
C ILE A 142 2.29 -22.60 7.20
N ILE A 143 2.44 -22.82 5.88
CA ILE A 143 1.30 -22.96 4.97
C ILE A 143 0.41 -24.15 5.40
N ARG A 144 1.00 -25.31 5.70
CA ARG A 144 0.27 -26.46 6.26
C ARG A 144 -0.52 -26.11 7.53
N ALA A 145 0.06 -25.30 8.43
CA ALA A 145 -0.63 -24.85 9.63
C ALA A 145 -1.80 -23.90 9.32
N ALA A 146 -1.61 -22.95 8.40
CA ALA A 146 -2.66 -22.02 7.99
C ALA A 146 -3.85 -22.76 7.36
N GLU A 147 -3.58 -23.68 6.43
CA GLU A 147 -4.59 -24.53 5.80
C GLU A 147 -5.33 -25.42 6.80
N ALA A 148 -4.62 -26.03 7.75
CA ALA A 148 -5.23 -26.87 8.77
C ALA A 148 -6.15 -26.10 9.73
N ALA A 149 -5.84 -24.81 9.99
CA ALA A 149 -6.63 -23.97 10.87
C ALA A 149 -7.82 -23.28 10.17
N GLN A 150 -7.83 -23.16 8.84
CA GLN A 150 -8.73 -22.25 8.11
C GLN A 150 -10.22 -22.60 8.24
N ASP A 151 -10.56 -23.87 8.49
CA ASP A 151 -11.95 -24.33 8.63
C ASP A 151 -12.39 -24.45 10.10
N ALA A 152 -11.49 -24.21 11.06
CA ALA A 152 -11.84 -24.21 12.47
C ALA A 152 -12.77 -23.02 12.78
N PRO A 153 -13.73 -23.15 13.72
CA PRO A 153 -14.54 -22.01 14.15
C PRO A 153 -13.68 -20.88 14.69
N VAL A 154 -13.99 -19.63 14.30
CA VAL A 154 -13.36 -18.44 14.87
C VAL A 154 -13.72 -18.32 16.34
N PRO A 155 -12.73 -18.23 17.25
CA PRO A 155 -13.03 -18.09 18.67
C PRO A 155 -13.72 -16.77 19.01
N ALA A 156 -14.74 -16.82 19.88
CA ALA A 156 -15.56 -15.66 20.23
C ALA A 156 -14.73 -14.47 20.79
N TRP A 157 -13.63 -14.75 21.51
CA TRP A 157 -12.78 -13.72 22.11
C TRP A 157 -11.94 -12.93 21.09
N MET A 158 -11.87 -13.37 19.83
CA MET A 158 -11.17 -12.66 18.76
C MET A 158 -11.99 -11.50 18.17
N HIS A 159 -13.29 -11.46 18.46
CA HIS A 159 -14.17 -10.38 18.00
C HIS A 159 -14.07 -9.18 18.93
N ASP A 160 -13.11 -8.30 18.66
CA ASP A 160 -12.97 -7.03 19.36
C ASP A 160 -14.10 -6.06 19.00
N THR A 161 -14.60 -5.33 20.01
CA THR A 161 -15.47 -4.17 19.81
C THR A 161 -14.68 -2.91 20.20
N PRO A 162 -14.19 -2.12 19.23
CA PRO A 162 -13.48 -0.88 19.52
C PRO A 162 -14.33 0.09 20.34
N PRO A 163 -13.72 0.96 21.18
CA PRO A 163 -14.46 1.98 21.90
C PRO A 163 -15.05 2.99 20.90
N ASP A 164 -16.32 3.34 21.05
CA ASP A 164 -16.97 4.36 20.22
C ASP A 164 -16.50 5.76 20.66
N LEU A 165 -15.43 6.21 20.01
CA LEU A 165 -14.84 7.54 20.16
C LEU A 165 -14.97 8.33 18.85
N THR A 166 -15.93 7.95 18.01
CA THR A 166 -16.10 8.58 16.71
C THR A 166 -16.48 10.05 16.86
N ASP A 167 -15.91 10.89 16.00
CA ASP A 167 -16.15 12.34 15.90
C ASP A 167 -15.48 13.25 16.95
N VAL A 168 -14.59 12.72 17.79
CA VAL A 168 -13.75 13.54 18.66
C VAL A 168 -12.46 13.93 17.93
N ALA A 169 -12.43 15.14 17.39
CA ALA A 169 -11.17 15.74 16.97
C ALA A 169 -10.29 15.94 18.21
N LEU A 170 -9.04 15.47 18.13
CA LEU A 170 -8.06 15.71 19.18
C LEU A 170 -7.03 16.71 18.66
N MET A 171 -6.81 17.75 19.45
CA MET A 171 -5.78 18.74 19.21
C MET A 171 -5.01 18.98 20.49
N ALA A 172 -3.69 18.93 20.39
CA ALA A 172 -2.75 19.43 21.38
C ALA A 172 -1.65 20.20 20.65
N ASP A 173 -0.85 20.99 21.37
CA ASP A 173 -0.04 22.10 20.84
C ASP A 173 0.78 21.87 19.55
N HIS A 174 1.03 20.62 19.09
CA HIS A 174 1.63 20.32 17.79
C HIS A 174 1.11 19.03 17.10
N VAL A 175 -0.03 18.49 17.54
CA VAL A 175 -0.59 17.22 17.07
C VAL A 175 -2.07 17.40 16.78
N PHE A 176 -2.47 17.03 15.56
CA PHE A 176 -3.85 17.16 15.12
C PHE A 176 -4.42 15.85 14.57
N LEU A 177 -5.61 15.47 15.03
CA LEU A 177 -6.40 14.36 14.49
C LEU A 177 -7.70 14.94 13.90
N PRO A 178 -7.69 15.38 12.64
CA PRO A 178 -8.87 15.93 11.99
C PRO A 178 -9.97 14.87 11.83
N ALA A 179 -11.21 15.25 12.12
CA ALA A 179 -12.39 14.43 11.90
C ALA A 179 -12.95 14.55 10.46
N SER A 180 -12.58 15.60 9.73
CA SER A 180 -13.02 15.89 8.36
C SER A 180 -11.93 16.60 7.53
N ALA A 181 -12.07 16.55 6.21
CA ALA A 181 -11.25 17.27 5.25
C ALA A 181 -11.36 18.78 5.41
N ASP A 182 -12.50 19.30 5.86
CA ASP A 182 -12.69 20.72 6.16
C ASP A 182 -11.83 21.15 7.35
N ALA A 183 -11.86 20.39 8.45
CA ALA A 183 -11.02 20.65 9.62
C ALA A 183 -9.53 20.51 9.29
N LEU A 184 -9.17 19.53 8.44
CA LEU A 184 -7.81 19.40 7.91
C LEU A 184 -7.42 20.62 7.06
N ALA A 185 -8.29 21.08 6.16
CA ALA A 185 -7.99 22.17 5.25
C ALA A 185 -7.78 23.50 5.98
N GLU A 186 -8.60 23.79 7.00
CA GLU A 186 -8.44 24.96 7.86
C GLU A 186 -7.10 24.89 8.63
N TRP A 187 -6.85 23.76 9.30
CA TRP A 187 -5.64 23.60 10.10
C TRP A 187 -4.37 23.64 9.24
N TYR A 188 -4.35 22.94 8.11
CA TYR A 188 -3.14 22.85 7.27
C TYR A 188 -2.85 24.15 6.52
N LEU A 189 -3.86 25.01 6.29
CA LEU A 189 -3.64 26.36 5.79
C LEU A 189 -2.88 27.24 6.79
N ALA A 190 -3.15 27.07 8.08
CA ALA A 190 -2.45 27.77 9.16
C ALA A 190 -1.07 27.16 9.48
N HIS A 191 -0.87 25.88 9.19
CA HIS A 191 0.35 25.12 9.49
C HIS A 191 0.94 24.48 8.22
N PRO A 192 1.37 25.29 7.22
CA PRO A 192 1.74 24.78 5.89
C PRO A 192 2.98 23.88 5.88
N ASP A 193 3.82 23.98 6.91
CA ASP A 193 5.05 23.19 7.08
C ASP A 193 4.82 21.89 7.88
N ALA A 194 3.58 21.66 8.34
CA ALA A 194 3.23 20.45 9.08
C ALA A 194 3.42 19.18 8.26
N THR A 195 3.77 18.09 8.94
CA THR A 195 3.87 16.76 8.34
C THR A 195 2.52 16.05 8.43
N LEU A 196 1.89 15.83 7.27
CA LEU A 196 0.67 15.03 7.18
C LEU A 196 1.02 13.53 7.19
N ILE A 197 0.38 12.77 8.07
CA ILE A 197 0.60 11.34 8.30
C ILE A 197 -0.70 10.59 8.03
N ALA A 198 -0.73 9.81 6.94
CA ALA A 198 -1.85 8.93 6.62
C ALA A 198 -1.62 7.53 7.18
N GLY A 199 -1.03 6.62 6.40
CA GLY A 199 -0.67 5.26 6.83
C GLY A 199 0.69 5.14 7.53
N ALA A 200 1.48 6.23 7.56
CA ALA A 200 2.85 6.28 8.08
C ALA A 200 3.86 5.29 7.46
N THR A 201 3.53 4.63 6.34
CA THR A 201 4.38 3.58 5.75
C THR A 201 5.66 4.09 5.10
N ASP A 202 5.70 5.38 4.73
CA ASP A 202 6.93 6.09 4.34
C ASP A 202 7.47 6.95 5.49
N VAL A 203 6.61 7.79 6.09
CA VAL A 203 6.97 8.73 7.17
C VAL A 203 7.54 8.02 8.40
N GLY A 204 7.06 6.82 8.73
CA GLY A 204 7.60 6.01 9.82
C GLY A 204 9.10 5.78 9.66
N LEU A 205 9.59 5.56 8.44
CA LEU A 205 11.02 5.36 8.17
C LEU A 205 11.84 6.63 8.37
N TRP A 206 11.23 7.82 8.30
CA TRP A 206 11.92 9.06 8.63
C TRP A 206 12.28 9.10 10.12
N VAL A 207 11.40 8.60 10.98
CA VAL A 207 11.64 8.51 12.42
C VAL A 207 12.55 7.32 12.73
N THR A 208 12.25 6.13 12.22
CA THR A 208 12.94 4.91 12.66
C THR A 208 14.32 4.72 12.02
N LYS A 209 14.51 5.16 10.76
CA LYS A 209 15.77 4.97 10.02
C LYS A 209 16.54 6.23 9.79
N GLN A 210 15.86 7.33 9.54
CA GLN A 210 16.53 8.62 9.38
C GLN A 210 16.67 9.38 10.70
N LEU A 211 16.09 8.87 11.81
CA LEU A 211 16.15 9.46 13.14
C LEU A 211 15.71 10.93 13.15
N ARG A 212 14.75 11.27 12.29
CA ARG A 212 14.17 12.62 12.21
C ARG A 212 13.15 12.81 13.32
N ASP A 213 13.18 14.01 13.89
CA ASP A 213 12.17 14.52 14.82
C ASP A 213 11.09 15.28 14.03
N LEU A 214 9.83 14.85 14.13
CA LEU A 214 8.70 15.48 13.45
C LEU A 214 7.89 16.26 14.48
N LYS A 215 8.04 17.58 14.46
CA LYS A 215 7.49 18.46 15.50
C LYS A 215 5.99 18.67 15.37
N GLU A 216 5.55 19.09 14.18
CA GLU A 216 4.16 19.43 13.91
C GLU A 216 3.55 18.43 12.94
N VAL A 217 2.56 17.66 13.43
CA VAL A 217 2.03 16.49 12.73
C VAL A 217 0.50 16.46 12.73
N ALA A 218 -0.08 15.97 11.63
CA ALA A 218 -1.50 15.68 11.55
C ALA A 218 -1.77 14.24 11.08
N PHE A 219 -2.60 13.51 11.81
CA PHE A 219 -2.93 12.10 11.53
C PHE A 219 -4.28 12.00 10.83
N LEU A 220 -4.26 11.61 9.55
CA LEU A 220 -5.42 11.70 8.66
C LEU A 220 -6.40 10.53 8.80
N ASN A 221 -6.09 9.54 9.65
CA ASN A 221 -6.82 8.28 9.70
C ASN A 221 -8.27 8.41 10.21
N ASN A 222 -8.60 9.53 10.85
CA ASN A 222 -9.95 9.84 11.33
C ASN A 222 -10.75 10.76 10.40
N CYS A 223 -10.15 11.25 9.29
CA CYS A 223 -10.87 11.99 8.25
C CYS A 223 -11.72 11.02 7.43
N LYS A 224 -12.97 10.81 7.85
CA LYS A 224 -13.88 9.84 7.21
C LYS A 224 -14.17 10.21 5.74
N ASP A 225 -14.34 11.50 5.46
CA ASP A 225 -14.64 12.02 4.13
C ASP A 225 -13.49 11.87 3.11
N LEU A 226 -12.23 11.77 3.57
CA LEU A 226 -11.09 11.40 2.72
C LEU A 226 -11.00 9.90 2.43
N ARG A 227 -11.86 9.07 3.04
CA ARG A 227 -11.82 7.60 2.95
C ARG A 227 -13.03 7.03 2.21
N ASN A 228 -13.57 7.80 1.26
CA ASN A 228 -14.69 7.40 0.42
C ASN A 228 -14.22 7.04 -0.99
N ILE A 229 -14.95 6.11 -1.62
CA ILE A 229 -14.91 5.87 -3.06
C ILE A 229 -16.28 6.24 -3.60
N GLU A 230 -16.34 7.30 -4.39
CA GLU A 230 -17.55 7.66 -5.13
C GLU A 230 -17.52 7.02 -6.51
N GLU A 231 -18.64 6.42 -6.87
CA GLU A 231 -18.85 5.77 -8.15
C GLU A 231 -19.78 6.61 -9.02
N THR A 232 -19.21 7.22 -10.06
CA THR A 232 -19.99 7.88 -11.10
C THR A 232 -20.37 6.88 -12.20
N HIS A 233 -20.99 7.33 -13.29
CA HIS A 233 -21.33 6.46 -14.42
C HIS A 233 -20.09 5.81 -15.06
N ASP A 234 -19.00 6.55 -15.24
CA ASP A 234 -17.82 6.14 -16.01
C ASP A 234 -16.50 6.23 -15.23
N ARG A 235 -16.48 6.81 -14.03
CA ARG A 235 -15.27 7.01 -13.22
C ARG A 235 -15.43 6.58 -11.77
N TYR A 236 -14.31 6.15 -11.19
CA TYR A 236 -14.12 6.17 -9.74
C TYR A 236 -13.57 7.53 -9.32
N VAL A 237 -14.04 8.06 -8.19
CA VAL A 237 -13.42 9.19 -7.48
C VAL A 237 -12.99 8.67 -6.12
N VAL A 238 -11.69 8.48 -5.95
CA VAL A 238 -11.09 7.80 -4.81
C VAL A 238 -10.46 8.82 -3.88
N GLY A 239 -10.97 8.92 -2.65
CA GLY A 239 -10.42 9.79 -1.62
C GLY A 239 -8.98 9.42 -1.23
N ALA A 240 -8.18 10.43 -0.90
CA ALA A 240 -6.75 10.28 -0.59
C ALA A 240 -6.43 9.33 0.58
N GLY A 241 -7.38 9.12 1.48
CA GLY A 241 -7.29 8.23 2.64
C GLY A 241 -7.67 6.78 2.35
N ILE A 242 -8.14 6.44 1.14
CA ILE A 242 -8.42 5.05 0.75
C ILE A 242 -7.13 4.24 0.77
N THR A 243 -7.15 3.10 1.47
CA THR A 243 -6.02 2.19 1.54
C THR A 243 -5.84 1.45 0.23
N LEU A 244 -4.61 1.04 -0.06
CA LEU A 244 -4.34 0.26 -1.27
C LEU A 244 -4.98 -1.13 -1.24
N SER A 245 -5.25 -1.67 -0.04
CA SER A 245 -6.05 -2.90 0.12
C SER A 245 -7.51 -2.69 -0.32
N THR A 246 -8.18 -1.66 0.20
CA THR A 246 -9.56 -1.32 -0.19
C THR A 246 -9.67 -0.98 -1.67
N LEU A 247 -8.70 -0.23 -2.21
CA LEU A 247 -8.65 0.07 -3.65
C LEU A 247 -8.55 -1.21 -4.48
N ARG A 248 -7.62 -2.12 -4.14
CA ARG A 248 -7.43 -3.41 -4.83
C ARG A 248 -8.72 -4.22 -4.87
N GLU A 249 -9.43 -4.32 -3.74
CA GLU A 249 -10.69 -5.06 -3.66
C GLU A 249 -11.76 -4.43 -4.54
N THR A 250 -11.89 -3.10 -4.51
CA THR A 250 -12.90 -2.34 -5.26
C THR A 250 -12.74 -2.50 -6.76
N ILE A 251 -11.51 -2.50 -7.26
CA ILE A 251 -11.23 -2.51 -8.70
C ILE A 251 -10.93 -3.90 -9.27
N ARG A 252 -11.02 -4.97 -8.45
CA ARG A 252 -10.58 -6.32 -8.81
C ARG A 252 -11.17 -6.80 -10.13
N ASP A 253 -12.47 -6.60 -10.31
CA ASP A 253 -13.20 -7.13 -11.46
C ASP A 253 -13.21 -6.14 -12.64
N THR A 254 -13.12 -4.83 -12.37
CA THR A 254 -13.24 -3.78 -13.38
C THR A 254 -11.89 -3.37 -13.99
N LEU A 255 -10.81 -3.47 -13.21
CA LEU A 255 -9.43 -3.15 -13.61
C LEU A 255 -8.47 -4.24 -13.13
N PRO A 256 -8.62 -5.49 -13.61
CA PRO A 256 -7.90 -6.65 -13.07
C PRO A 256 -6.37 -6.53 -13.15
N SER A 257 -5.83 -5.90 -14.21
CA SER A 257 -4.39 -5.69 -14.31
C SER A 257 -3.84 -4.74 -13.25
N PHE A 258 -4.60 -3.70 -12.89
CA PHE A 258 -4.23 -2.79 -11.81
C PHE A 258 -4.38 -3.49 -10.44
N ALA A 259 -5.43 -4.28 -10.25
CA ALA A 259 -5.60 -5.08 -9.04
C ALA A 259 -4.46 -6.09 -8.83
N GLU A 260 -3.96 -6.73 -9.90
CA GLU A 260 -2.79 -7.62 -9.83
C GLU A 260 -1.50 -6.86 -9.51
N LEU A 261 -1.32 -5.64 -10.05
CA LEU A 261 -0.20 -4.80 -9.63
C LEU A 261 -0.27 -4.50 -8.13
N LEU A 262 -1.46 -4.12 -7.63
CA LEU A 262 -1.66 -3.81 -6.22
C LEU A 262 -1.52 -5.05 -5.32
N ARG A 263 -1.81 -6.27 -5.81
CA ARG A 263 -1.49 -7.52 -5.08
C ARG A 263 0.00 -7.58 -4.73
N ARG A 264 0.85 -7.14 -5.65
CA ARG A 264 2.32 -7.08 -5.49
C ARG A 264 2.83 -5.76 -4.91
N PHE A 265 1.94 -4.83 -4.54
CA PHE A 265 2.32 -3.61 -3.84
C PHE A 265 2.67 -3.96 -2.40
N ALA A 266 3.95 -3.83 -2.02
CA ALA A 266 4.44 -4.13 -0.68
C ALA A 266 3.92 -5.50 -0.14
N SER A 267 3.47 -5.54 1.12
CA SER A 267 2.82 -6.68 1.77
C SER A 267 1.40 -6.33 2.20
N GLU A 268 0.62 -7.34 2.62
CA GLU A 268 -0.75 -7.13 3.11
C GLU A 268 -0.78 -6.12 4.27
N GLN A 269 0.14 -6.26 5.23
CA GLN A 269 0.24 -5.37 6.39
C GLN A 269 0.49 -3.91 6.00
N VAL A 270 1.27 -3.69 4.94
CA VAL A 270 1.53 -2.34 4.41
C VAL A 270 0.31 -1.84 3.63
N ARG A 271 -0.29 -2.66 2.75
CA ARG A 271 -1.48 -2.27 1.97
C ARG A 271 -2.70 -1.91 2.82
N GLN A 272 -2.82 -2.54 3.99
CA GLN A 272 -3.87 -2.27 4.97
C GLN A 272 -3.72 -0.90 5.68
N ALA A 273 -2.56 -0.25 5.57
CA ALA A 273 -2.29 1.10 6.10
C ALA A 273 -2.00 2.15 5.02
N ALA A 274 -1.19 1.81 4.02
CA ALA A 274 -0.76 2.71 2.95
C ALA A 274 -1.97 3.21 2.16
N THR A 275 -2.03 4.53 1.93
CA THR A 275 -3.14 5.16 1.22
C THR A 275 -2.73 5.58 -0.19
N ILE A 276 -3.69 5.64 -1.11
CA ILE A 276 -3.45 6.09 -2.48
C ILE A 276 -2.97 7.55 -2.53
N GLY A 277 -3.54 8.41 -1.68
CA GLY A 277 -3.11 9.80 -1.57
C GLY A 277 -1.69 9.91 -1.02
N GLY A 278 -1.33 9.10 -0.02
CA GLY A 278 0.04 9.04 0.49
C GLY A 278 1.03 8.54 -0.56
N ASN A 279 0.66 7.54 -1.35
CA ASN A 279 1.49 7.02 -2.43
C ASN A 279 1.78 8.06 -3.52
N ILE A 280 0.78 8.88 -3.89
CA ILE A 280 0.93 9.99 -4.83
C ILE A 280 1.74 11.13 -4.19
N ALA A 281 1.36 11.57 -2.98
CA ALA A 281 1.97 12.70 -2.29
C ALA A 281 3.44 12.47 -1.88
N ASN A 282 3.86 11.22 -1.71
CA ASN A 282 5.27 10.86 -1.49
C ASN A 282 6.14 11.22 -2.70
N GLY A 283 5.57 11.22 -3.92
CA GLY A 283 6.28 11.69 -5.11
C GLY A 283 7.47 10.82 -5.55
N SER A 284 7.50 9.56 -5.11
CA SER A 284 8.60 8.65 -5.39
C SER A 284 8.59 8.19 -6.86
N PRO A 285 9.74 8.22 -7.58
CA PRO A 285 9.82 7.75 -8.97
C PRO A 285 9.55 6.27 -9.15
N ILE A 286 9.60 5.50 -8.06
CA ILE A 286 9.39 4.04 -8.03
C ILE A 286 8.08 3.67 -7.34
N GLY A 287 7.17 4.64 -7.14
CA GLY A 287 5.79 4.35 -6.72
C GLY A 287 5.06 3.57 -7.82
N ASP A 288 4.39 2.49 -7.45
CA ASP A 288 3.75 1.59 -8.42
C ASP A 288 2.40 2.12 -8.96
N SER A 289 1.63 2.87 -8.16
CA SER A 289 0.31 3.37 -8.60
C SER A 289 0.36 4.51 -9.61
N PRO A 290 1.27 5.52 -9.50
CA PRO A 290 1.29 6.65 -10.42
C PRO A 290 1.43 6.27 -11.90
N PRO A 291 2.34 5.37 -12.33
CA PRO A 291 2.41 4.96 -13.73
C PRO A 291 1.07 4.43 -14.26
N VAL A 292 0.36 3.61 -13.48
CA VAL A 292 -0.93 3.05 -13.90
C VAL A 292 -2.00 4.12 -14.03
N LEU A 293 -2.12 4.97 -13.02
CA LEU A 293 -3.08 6.06 -13.02
C LEU A 293 -2.80 7.05 -14.16
N ILE A 294 -1.54 7.33 -14.48
CA ILE A 294 -1.14 8.12 -15.64
C ILE A 294 -1.56 7.41 -16.94
N ALA A 295 -1.30 6.11 -17.10
CA ALA A 295 -1.70 5.34 -18.29
C ALA A 295 -3.22 5.28 -18.50
N MET A 296 -4.02 5.39 -17.43
CA MET A 296 -5.48 5.46 -17.49
C MET A 296 -6.02 6.89 -17.68
N GLY A 297 -5.18 7.92 -17.62
CA GLY A 297 -5.64 9.31 -17.65
C GLY A 297 -6.38 9.75 -16.40
N ALA A 298 -5.81 9.40 -15.26
CA ALA A 298 -6.30 9.88 -13.99
C ALA A 298 -6.10 11.40 -13.83
N GLU A 299 -7.04 12.01 -13.12
CA GLU A 299 -6.98 13.40 -12.70
C GLU A 299 -6.83 13.45 -11.17
N LEU A 300 -5.94 14.32 -10.70
CA LEU A 300 -5.66 14.53 -9.28
C LEU A 300 -6.35 15.81 -8.81
N THR A 301 -7.09 15.72 -7.70
CA THR A 301 -7.67 16.89 -7.03
C THR A 301 -6.83 17.25 -5.81
N LEU A 302 -6.33 18.48 -5.80
CA LEU A 302 -5.62 19.10 -4.70
C LEU A 302 -6.52 20.12 -4.01
N ARG A 303 -6.41 20.25 -2.69
CA ARG A 303 -7.20 21.17 -1.87
C ARG A 303 -6.33 22.05 -1.00
N LYS A 304 -6.64 23.35 -0.98
CA LYS A 304 -6.03 24.37 -0.11
C LYS A 304 -7.12 25.27 0.48
N GLY A 305 -7.39 25.12 1.78
CA GLY A 305 -8.56 25.75 2.40
C GLY A 305 -9.85 25.37 1.66
N ASP A 306 -10.59 26.38 1.19
CA ASP A 306 -11.82 26.19 0.41
C ASP A 306 -11.58 26.02 -1.10
N THR A 307 -10.34 26.25 -1.57
CA THR A 307 -10.02 26.17 -3.00
C THR A 307 -9.61 24.75 -3.39
N ARG A 308 -10.11 24.30 -4.54
CA ARG A 308 -9.74 23.02 -5.16
C ARG A 308 -9.19 23.26 -6.55
N ARG A 309 -8.15 22.53 -6.93
CA ARG A 309 -7.67 22.45 -8.31
C ARG A 309 -7.57 20.99 -8.75
N THR A 310 -7.91 20.75 -10.00
CA THR A 310 -7.81 19.42 -10.62
C THR A 310 -6.83 19.51 -11.77
N ILE A 311 -5.87 18.59 -11.81
CA ILE A 311 -4.82 18.52 -12.84
C ILE A 311 -4.68 17.08 -13.34
N PRO A 312 -4.20 16.85 -14.59
CA PRO A 312 -3.73 15.52 -14.99
C PRO A 312 -2.68 15.02 -14.00
N LEU A 313 -2.77 13.76 -13.59
CA LEU A 313 -1.89 13.23 -12.54
C LEU A 313 -0.41 13.38 -12.88
N GLU A 314 -0.01 13.18 -14.14
CA GLU A 314 1.38 13.34 -14.57
C GLU A 314 1.93 14.76 -14.36
N SER A 315 1.07 15.78 -14.35
CA SER A 315 1.48 17.18 -14.13
C SER A 315 1.83 17.47 -12.67
N PHE A 316 1.47 16.57 -11.74
CA PHE A 316 1.82 16.71 -10.33
C PHE A 316 3.31 16.49 -10.06
N PHE A 317 3.98 15.66 -10.86
CA PHE A 317 5.39 15.30 -10.64
C PHE A 317 6.29 16.18 -11.50
N LEU A 318 6.98 17.15 -10.88
CA LEU A 318 7.77 18.15 -11.60
C LEU A 318 9.23 17.73 -11.77
N ASP A 319 9.83 17.20 -10.70
CA ASP A 319 11.21 16.73 -10.66
C ASP A 319 11.38 15.73 -9.52
N TYR A 320 12.53 15.07 -9.44
CA TYR A 320 12.83 14.18 -8.33
C TYR A 320 12.75 14.90 -6.99
N GLY A 321 11.84 14.44 -6.12
CA GLY A 321 11.59 15.06 -4.82
C GLY A 321 10.86 16.40 -4.87
N LYS A 322 10.26 16.77 -6.03
CA LYS A 322 9.51 18.01 -6.20
C LYS A 322 8.17 17.78 -6.92
N GLN A 323 7.09 18.20 -6.28
CA GLN A 323 5.73 18.10 -6.82
C GLN A 323 5.09 19.48 -6.97
N ASP A 324 4.07 19.57 -7.82
CA ASP A 324 3.19 20.75 -7.90
C ASP A 324 2.23 20.75 -6.71
N ARG A 325 2.75 21.10 -5.53
CA ARG A 325 2.00 21.23 -4.28
C ARG A 325 2.31 22.55 -3.61
N ALA A 326 1.31 23.42 -3.48
CA ALA A 326 1.48 24.70 -2.80
C ALA A 326 1.58 24.52 -1.27
N PRO A 327 2.21 25.46 -0.54
CA PRO A 327 2.14 25.47 0.93
C PRO A 327 0.70 25.50 1.43
N GLY A 328 0.35 24.61 2.36
CA GLY A 328 -1.01 24.41 2.88
C GLY A 328 -1.98 23.68 1.94
N GLU A 329 -1.47 23.05 0.88
CA GLU A 329 -2.25 22.27 -0.08
C GLU A 329 -2.01 20.77 0.09
N PHE A 330 -3.07 19.96 0.09
CA PHE A 330 -2.99 18.51 0.22
C PHE A 330 -3.73 17.78 -0.92
N VAL A 331 -3.39 16.50 -1.11
CA VAL A 331 -4.10 15.61 -2.04
C VAL A 331 -5.44 15.23 -1.43
N GLU A 332 -6.54 15.59 -2.10
CA GLU A 332 -7.91 15.29 -1.63
C GLU A 332 -8.44 14.00 -2.26
N SER A 333 -8.28 13.84 -3.58
CA SER A 333 -8.76 12.66 -4.31
C SER A 333 -8.06 12.45 -5.64
N VAL A 334 -8.22 11.25 -6.20
CA VAL A 334 -7.84 10.92 -7.59
C VAL A 334 -9.04 10.31 -8.30
N SER A 335 -9.29 10.72 -9.54
CA SER A 335 -10.36 10.18 -10.37
C SER A 335 -9.81 9.49 -11.60
N PHE A 336 -10.31 8.30 -11.94
CA PHE A 336 -9.91 7.53 -13.11
C PHE A 336 -11.08 6.71 -13.68
N PRO A 337 -11.03 6.31 -14.96
CA PRO A 337 -12.10 5.52 -15.59
C PRO A 337 -12.38 4.20 -14.87
N LYS A 338 -13.64 3.78 -14.84
CA LYS A 338 -14.07 2.47 -14.31
C LYS A 338 -13.65 1.31 -15.20
N SER A 339 -13.37 1.56 -16.47
CA SER A 339 -12.98 0.55 -17.43
C SER A 339 -11.80 1.05 -18.26
N ALA A 340 -10.79 0.20 -18.37
CA ALA A 340 -9.64 0.36 -19.26
C ALA A 340 -9.26 -1.03 -19.78
N PRO A 341 -10.03 -1.59 -20.74
CA PRO A 341 -9.88 -2.99 -21.16
C PRO A 341 -8.51 -3.29 -21.76
N ASP A 342 -7.86 -2.28 -22.35
CA ASP A 342 -6.54 -2.38 -22.97
C ASP A 342 -5.40 -2.11 -21.96
N LEU A 343 -5.69 -1.89 -20.68
CA LEU A 343 -4.68 -1.64 -19.67
C LEU A 343 -3.94 -2.93 -19.30
N ALA A 344 -2.61 -2.89 -19.40
CA ALA A 344 -1.71 -3.88 -18.80
C ALA A 344 -0.67 -3.22 -17.90
N CYS A 345 -0.49 -3.79 -16.71
CA CYS A 345 0.46 -3.36 -15.70
C CYS A 345 1.54 -4.44 -15.51
N TYR A 346 2.80 -4.02 -15.54
CA TYR A 346 3.95 -4.91 -15.40
C TYR A 346 4.90 -4.38 -14.34
N LYS A 347 5.10 -5.16 -13.28
CA LYS A 347 6.09 -4.90 -12.23
C LYS A 347 7.27 -5.85 -12.34
N LEU A 348 8.46 -5.30 -12.50
CA LEU A 348 9.72 -6.02 -12.51
C LEU A 348 10.56 -5.65 -11.28
N SER A 349 10.94 -6.66 -10.53
CA SER A 349 11.69 -6.58 -9.27
C SER A 349 12.52 -7.86 -9.09
N LYS A 350 13.44 -7.90 -8.12
CA LYS A 350 14.28 -9.10 -7.90
C LYS A 350 13.48 -10.26 -7.32
N ARG A 351 12.50 -9.95 -6.46
CA ARG A 351 11.54 -10.89 -5.89
C ARG A 351 10.13 -10.51 -6.33
N PHE A 352 9.24 -11.48 -6.51
CA PHE A 352 7.87 -11.22 -6.96
C PHE A 352 7.08 -10.39 -5.94
N ASP A 353 6.98 -10.87 -4.71
CA ASP A 353 6.18 -10.23 -3.66
C ASP A 353 7.05 -9.39 -2.73
N GLN A 354 6.45 -8.32 -2.20
CA GLN A 354 7.09 -7.37 -1.29
C GLN A 354 8.49 -6.96 -1.75
N ASP A 355 8.56 -6.41 -2.96
CA ASP A 355 9.77 -5.83 -3.50
C ASP A 355 9.45 -4.53 -4.22
N ILE A 356 10.43 -3.63 -4.25
CA ILE A 356 10.32 -2.33 -4.91
C ILE A 356 10.68 -2.52 -6.38
N SER A 357 9.87 -1.92 -7.25
CA SER A 357 10.06 -1.99 -8.70
C SER A 357 11.44 -1.46 -9.10
N ALA A 358 12.17 -2.26 -9.90
CA ALA A 358 13.21 -1.72 -10.76
C ALA A 358 12.54 -0.98 -11.93
N VAL A 359 11.59 -1.63 -12.60
CA VAL A 359 10.79 -1.02 -13.66
C VAL A 359 9.32 -1.36 -13.41
N CYS A 360 8.46 -0.35 -13.43
CA CYS A 360 7.01 -0.50 -13.42
C CYS A 360 6.46 0.11 -14.71
N GLY A 361 5.95 -0.70 -15.61
CA GLY A 361 5.35 -0.25 -16.87
C GLY A 361 3.83 -0.38 -16.85
N ALA A 362 3.13 0.65 -17.29
CA ALA A 362 1.69 0.63 -17.50
C ALA A 362 1.38 1.04 -18.94
N LEU A 363 0.70 0.17 -19.69
CA LEU A 363 0.42 0.34 -21.10
C LEU A 363 -1.08 0.30 -21.32
N ASN A 364 -1.62 1.29 -22.00
CA ASN A 364 -3.03 1.36 -22.37
C ASN A 364 -3.11 1.78 -23.85
N ILE A 365 -3.23 0.80 -24.74
CA ILE A 365 -3.12 0.99 -26.19
C ILE A 365 -4.44 0.61 -26.84
N SER A 366 -5.20 1.62 -27.30
CA SER A 366 -6.48 1.38 -27.96
C SER A 366 -6.27 1.05 -29.43
N ARG A 367 -7.18 0.22 -29.97
CA ARG A 367 -7.12 -0.28 -31.35
C ARG A 367 -8.36 0.10 -32.14
N GLU A 368 -8.16 0.35 -33.43
CA GLU A 368 -9.23 0.40 -34.44
C GLU A 368 -8.93 -0.65 -35.51
N GLY A 369 -9.58 -1.82 -35.38
CA GLY A 369 -9.19 -3.02 -36.12
C GLY A 369 -7.76 -3.46 -35.78
N ASP A 370 -6.91 -3.54 -36.79
CA ASP A 370 -5.50 -3.92 -36.64
C ASP A 370 -4.56 -2.72 -36.46
N THR A 371 -5.09 -1.50 -36.36
CA THR A 371 -4.30 -0.27 -36.22
C THR A 371 -4.33 0.25 -34.80
N ILE A 372 -3.18 0.70 -34.29
CA ILE A 372 -3.07 1.39 -33.01
C ILE A 372 -3.69 2.79 -33.16
N ARG A 373 -4.78 3.05 -32.45
CA ARG A 373 -5.50 4.32 -32.51
C ARG A 373 -4.94 5.36 -31.53
N SER A 374 -4.62 4.93 -30.31
CA SER A 374 -4.00 5.79 -29.29
C SER A 374 -3.12 4.95 -28.38
N ALA A 375 -2.01 5.51 -27.94
CA ALA A 375 -1.14 4.87 -26.95
C ALA A 375 -0.97 5.78 -25.73
N ARG A 376 -1.21 5.25 -24.53
CA ARG A 376 -0.83 5.90 -23.27
C ARG A 376 0.04 4.94 -22.46
N ILE A 377 1.33 5.24 -22.40
CA ILE A 377 2.36 4.36 -21.86
C ILE A 377 3.17 5.13 -20.84
N ALA A 378 3.14 4.69 -19.59
CA ALA A 378 3.84 5.34 -18.50
C ALA A 378 4.74 4.38 -17.73
N PHE A 379 5.85 4.92 -17.22
CA PHE A 379 6.84 4.15 -16.49
C PHE A 379 7.18 4.78 -15.14
N GLY A 380 7.38 3.91 -14.14
CA GLY A 380 8.08 4.19 -12.89
C GLY A 380 9.45 3.52 -12.88
N GLY A 381 10.43 4.10 -12.18
CA GLY A 381 11.80 3.61 -12.07
C GLY A 381 12.68 3.84 -13.31
N MET A 382 12.19 4.58 -14.30
CA MET A 382 12.89 4.91 -15.56
C MET A 382 13.42 6.35 -15.61
N ALA A 383 12.98 7.22 -14.70
CA ALA A 383 13.39 8.61 -14.57
C ALA A 383 13.27 9.09 -13.11
N GLY A 384 13.59 10.37 -12.85
CA GLY A 384 13.40 11.03 -11.56
C GLY A 384 11.94 11.23 -11.15
N ILE A 385 11.00 11.02 -12.06
CA ILE A 385 9.55 11.10 -11.86
C ILE A 385 8.83 9.97 -12.62
N PRO A 386 7.62 9.54 -12.21
CA PRO A 386 6.77 8.73 -13.07
C PRO A 386 6.28 9.59 -14.24
N LYS A 387 6.51 9.14 -15.48
CA LYS A 387 6.12 9.91 -16.68
C LYS A 387 5.76 9.02 -17.86
N ARG A 388 5.13 9.63 -18.85
CA ARG A 388 4.80 9.00 -20.14
C ARG A 388 6.04 8.85 -21.04
N ALA A 389 5.95 7.87 -21.94
CA ALA A 389 6.91 7.63 -23.02
C ALA A 389 6.40 8.30 -24.31
N THR A 390 6.44 9.62 -24.37
CA THR A 390 5.75 10.40 -25.42
C THR A 390 6.31 10.16 -26.81
N GLU A 391 7.62 9.95 -26.94
CA GLU A 391 8.24 9.64 -28.24
C GLU A 391 7.83 8.23 -28.70
N LEU A 392 7.77 7.26 -27.78
CA LEU A 392 7.27 5.92 -28.07
C LEU A 392 5.77 5.91 -28.43
N GLU A 393 4.95 6.65 -27.70
CA GLU A 393 3.51 6.81 -27.99
C GLU A 393 3.32 7.32 -29.42
N ALA A 394 4.02 8.40 -29.80
CA ALA A 394 3.95 8.98 -31.14
C ALA A 394 4.45 8.02 -32.24
N ALA A 395 5.47 7.21 -31.94
CA ALA A 395 5.99 6.22 -32.89
C ALA A 395 5.03 5.03 -33.12
N LEU A 396 4.13 4.74 -32.17
CA LEU A 396 3.17 3.63 -32.25
C LEU A 396 1.84 4.04 -32.88
N GLU A 397 1.39 5.28 -32.70
CA GLU A 397 0.10 5.74 -33.22
C GLU A 397 0.04 5.64 -34.76
N GLY A 398 -1.04 5.04 -35.27
CA GLY A 398 -1.24 4.76 -36.69
C GLY A 398 -0.48 3.54 -37.22
N GLN A 399 0.35 2.88 -36.40
CA GLN A 399 1.03 1.64 -36.80
C GLN A 399 0.13 0.41 -36.62
N PRO A 400 0.41 -0.70 -37.34
CA PRO A 400 -0.23 -1.99 -37.08
C PRO A 400 0.04 -2.50 -35.65
N PHE A 401 -0.94 -3.14 -35.01
CA PHE A 401 -0.76 -3.81 -33.73
C PHE A 401 -0.11 -5.19 -33.91
N THR A 402 1.17 -5.20 -34.29
CA THR A 402 1.97 -6.42 -34.45
C THR A 402 3.31 -6.33 -33.71
N GLU A 403 3.93 -7.47 -33.45
CA GLU A 403 5.22 -7.51 -32.75
C GLU A 403 6.31 -6.81 -33.57
N GLU A 404 6.27 -6.93 -34.90
CA GLU A 404 7.22 -6.29 -35.80
C GLU A 404 7.12 -4.76 -35.75
N ALA A 405 5.91 -4.21 -35.79
CA ALA A 405 5.68 -2.77 -35.73
C ALA A 405 6.08 -2.20 -34.35
N VAL A 406 5.72 -2.89 -33.27
CA VAL A 406 6.13 -2.49 -31.92
C VAL A 406 7.64 -2.58 -31.75
N THR A 407 8.29 -3.63 -32.28
CA THR A 407 9.76 -3.79 -32.25
C THR A 407 10.45 -2.61 -32.96
N ALA A 408 9.91 -2.18 -34.11
CA ALA A 408 10.46 -1.05 -34.87
C ALA A 408 10.36 0.28 -34.11
N ALA A 409 9.40 0.44 -33.20
CA ALA A 409 9.21 1.65 -32.39
C ALA A 409 10.07 1.69 -31.12
N LEU A 410 10.60 0.55 -30.64
CA LEU A 410 11.35 0.46 -29.38
C LEU A 410 12.52 1.45 -29.22
N PRO A 411 13.29 1.83 -30.27
CA PRO A 411 14.35 2.82 -30.12
C PRO A 411 13.86 4.20 -29.65
N ALA A 412 12.58 4.55 -29.85
CA ALA A 412 12.02 5.81 -29.36
C ALA A 412 12.06 5.92 -27.82
N LEU A 413 12.02 4.78 -27.12
CA LEU A 413 12.08 4.74 -25.67
C LEU A 413 13.41 5.28 -25.10
N GLU A 414 14.50 5.20 -25.88
CA GLU A 414 15.81 5.75 -25.49
C GLU A 414 15.86 7.30 -25.56
N GLN A 415 14.92 7.90 -26.29
CA GLN A 415 14.73 9.36 -26.32
C GLN A 415 13.88 9.81 -25.13
N ASP A 416 12.92 8.98 -24.71
CA ASP A 416 12.09 9.24 -23.54
C ASP A 416 12.85 9.09 -22.22
N PHE A 417 13.76 8.12 -22.10
CA PHE A 417 14.36 7.75 -20.82
C PHE A 417 15.87 7.54 -20.87
N THR A 418 16.53 7.95 -19.79
CA THR A 418 17.92 7.59 -19.48
C THR A 418 17.97 7.05 -18.05
N PRO A 419 17.71 5.75 -17.85
CA PRO A 419 17.59 5.16 -16.51
C PRO A 419 18.90 5.21 -15.72
N LEU A 420 18.80 5.09 -14.40
CA LEU A 420 19.96 5.03 -13.51
C LEU A 420 20.34 3.59 -13.18
N THR A 421 21.63 3.35 -12.91
CA THR A 421 22.12 2.11 -12.31
C THR A 421 22.09 2.22 -10.78
N ASP A 422 21.58 1.18 -10.11
CA ASP A 422 21.63 1.05 -8.65
C ASP A 422 21.72 -0.43 -8.24
N MET A 423 21.65 -0.71 -6.93
CA MET A 423 21.63 -2.08 -6.43
C MET A 423 20.44 -2.93 -6.92
N ARG A 424 19.37 -2.35 -7.48
CA ARG A 424 18.16 -3.04 -7.96
C ARG A 424 18.38 -3.55 -9.38
N ALA A 425 18.91 -2.70 -10.24
CA ALA A 425 19.20 -3.02 -11.64
C ALA A 425 20.16 -2.01 -12.27
N SER A 426 20.91 -2.46 -13.27
CA SER A 426 21.63 -1.54 -14.16
C SER A 426 20.65 -0.76 -15.05
N ASP A 427 21.12 0.39 -15.52
CA ASP A 427 20.47 1.21 -16.54
C ASP A 427 20.13 0.42 -17.81
N ALA A 428 21.08 -0.38 -18.31
CA ALA A 428 20.90 -1.25 -19.47
C ALA A 428 19.79 -2.28 -19.23
N TYR A 429 19.76 -2.91 -18.05
CA TYR A 429 18.70 -3.87 -17.72
C TYR A 429 17.34 -3.18 -17.63
N ARG A 430 17.26 -1.97 -17.06
CA ARG A 430 16.02 -1.19 -16.98
C ARG A 430 15.50 -0.83 -18.37
N MET A 431 16.36 -0.35 -19.25
CA MET A 431 16.00 -0.01 -20.63
C MET A 431 15.49 -1.24 -21.40
N GLU A 432 16.24 -2.35 -21.36
CA GLU A 432 15.82 -3.58 -22.04
C GLU A 432 14.54 -4.18 -21.45
N ALA A 433 14.36 -4.10 -20.12
CA ALA A 433 13.13 -4.54 -19.47
C ALA A 433 11.92 -3.71 -19.91
N ALA A 434 12.06 -2.39 -20.00
CA ALA A 434 10.99 -1.51 -20.45
C ALA A 434 10.60 -1.84 -21.90
N LYS A 435 11.57 -2.04 -22.80
CA LYS A 435 11.32 -2.54 -24.17
C LYS A 435 10.64 -3.91 -24.19
N ALA A 436 11.08 -4.84 -23.34
CA ALA A 436 10.50 -6.18 -23.26
C ALA A 436 9.03 -6.17 -22.77
N MET A 437 8.62 -5.19 -21.96
CA MET A 437 7.23 -5.02 -21.55
C MET A 437 6.30 -4.70 -22.74
N LEU A 438 6.78 -3.97 -23.75
CA LEU A 438 6.01 -3.69 -24.97
C LEU A 438 5.82 -4.96 -25.81
N ILE A 439 6.87 -5.76 -25.97
CA ILE A 439 6.77 -7.06 -26.66
C ILE A 439 5.83 -8.00 -25.91
N ARG A 440 5.95 -8.02 -24.57
CA ARG A 440 5.05 -8.79 -23.70
C ARG A 440 3.59 -8.37 -23.88
N TYR A 441 3.32 -7.08 -24.01
CA TYR A 441 1.96 -6.56 -24.22
C TYR A 441 1.31 -7.14 -25.48
N VAL A 442 2.02 -7.11 -26.61
CA VAL A 442 1.52 -7.68 -27.87
C VAL A 442 1.31 -9.18 -27.73
N ARG A 443 2.27 -9.91 -27.15
CA ARG A 443 2.16 -11.37 -26.99
C ARG A 443 1.04 -11.78 -26.04
N ASN A 444 0.82 -11.03 -24.96
CA ASN A 444 -0.30 -11.28 -24.03
C ASN A 444 -1.65 -11.12 -24.74
N ALA A 445 -1.80 -10.10 -25.60
CA ALA A 445 -3.01 -9.94 -26.42
C ALA A 445 -3.23 -11.11 -27.41
N GLN A 446 -2.19 -11.91 -27.68
CA GLN A 446 -2.22 -13.13 -28.50
C GLN A 446 -2.32 -14.42 -27.67
N GLY A 447 -2.49 -14.32 -26.34
CA GLY A 447 -2.69 -15.46 -25.44
C GLY A 447 -1.43 -16.01 -24.76
N ALA A 448 -0.30 -15.28 -24.78
CA ALA A 448 0.87 -15.66 -24.00
C ALA A 448 0.60 -15.55 -22.49
N LEU A 449 1.03 -16.56 -21.74
CA LEU A 449 0.83 -16.65 -20.29
C LEU A 449 1.93 -15.92 -19.50
N SER A 450 1.56 -15.42 -18.32
CA SER A 450 2.52 -14.95 -17.33
C SER A 450 3.20 -16.12 -16.61
N ILE A 451 4.45 -15.94 -16.16
CA ILE A 451 5.15 -16.94 -15.32
C ILE A 451 4.31 -17.30 -14.07
N LEU A 452 3.60 -16.32 -13.49
CA LEU A 452 2.78 -16.51 -12.29
C LEU A 452 1.46 -17.26 -12.54
N GLU A 453 1.10 -17.49 -13.80
CA GLU A 453 -0.11 -18.24 -14.18
C GLU A 453 0.21 -19.71 -14.51
N VAL A 454 1.50 -20.07 -14.59
CA VAL A 454 1.95 -21.43 -14.88
C VAL A 454 1.66 -22.33 -13.68
N GLN A 455 0.88 -23.40 -13.89
CA GLN A 455 0.61 -24.41 -12.86
C GLN A 455 1.81 -25.37 -12.70
N PRO A 456 2.22 -25.73 -11.48
CA PRO A 456 3.35 -26.63 -11.20
C PRO A 456 3.24 -28.04 -11.80
#